data_AF-A0A5P2FVE5-F1
#
_entry.id   AF-A0A5P2FVE5-F1
#
_cell.length_a   1.000
_cell.length_b   1.000
_cell.length_c   1.000
_cell.angle_alpha   90.00
_cell.angle_beta   90.00
_cell.angle_gamma   90.00
#
_symmetry.space_group_name_H-M   'P 1'
#
loop_
_entity.id
_entity.type
_entity.pdbx_description
1 polymer ?
#
loop_
_entity_poly.entity_id
_entity_poly.type
_entity_poly.pdbx_seq_one_letter_code
_entity_poly.pdbx_strand_id
1 'polypeptide(L)'
;MRIISGKFGGRRINPPVKMPHTRPTTDIAKEGLFNILQNRIDFEDIKTLDLFGGTGCISYELASRGAGKQIIVEKDPQMHNFIETNLKTLGVTNAIVLRQEVFQFLDGCRDSFDFIFAGPPYALGTIDEIPKIIVGNNLIAEDGYFVLEHTPRNNYEDYPGFSFSRNYGTTIFSFFERVEK
;
A
#
# COMPACT_ATOMS: atom_id res chain seq x y z
N MET A 1 -13.44 -2.17 9.36
CA MET A 1 -12.72 -0.99 8.85
C MET A 1 -13.67 -0.11 8.05
N ARG A 2 -13.32 1.16 7.81
CA ARG A 2 -14.16 2.11 7.05
C ARG A 2 -13.35 2.79 5.95
N ILE A 3 -13.98 3.02 4.79
CA ILE A 3 -13.43 3.91 3.75
C ILE A 3 -13.66 5.35 4.22
N ILE A 4 -12.61 6.15 4.31
CA ILE A 4 -12.62 7.46 4.95
C ILE A 4 -13.32 8.48 4.05
N SER A 5 -12.93 8.56 2.79
CA SER A 5 -13.32 9.66 1.88
C SER A 5 -13.51 9.19 0.44
N GLY A 6 -13.83 10.10 -0.48
CA GLY A 6 -14.01 9.80 -1.91
C GLY A 6 -15.37 9.18 -2.22
N LYS A 7 -15.50 8.59 -3.41
CA LYS A 7 -16.75 8.02 -3.97
C LYS A 7 -17.42 6.99 -3.06
N PHE A 8 -16.63 6.25 -2.29
CA PHE A 8 -17.07 5.20 -1.38
C PHE A 8 -16.94 5.60 0.10
N GLY A 9 -16.69 6.87 0.39
CA GLY A 9 -16.51 7.39 1.74
C GLY A 9 -17.65 7.01 2.69
N GLY A 10 -17.30 6.70 3.94
CA GLY A 10 -18.21 6.28 5.00
C GLY A 10 -18.62 4.80 4.96
N ARG A 11 -18.39 4.08 3.85
CA ARG A 11 -18.75 2.65 3.75
C ARG A 11 -17.90 1.81 4.71
N ARG A 12 -18.56 0.86 5.38
CA ARG A 12 -17.92 -0.10 6.29
C ARG A 12 -17.65 -1.41 5.55
N ILE A 13 -16.46 -1.95 5.76
CA ILE A 13 -16.04 -3.26 5.29
C ILE A 13 -15.66 -4.10 6.51
N ASN A 14 -16.21 -5.31 6.58
CA ASN A 14 -16.04 -6.21 7.72
C ASN A 14 -15.00 -7.27 7.36
N PRO A 15 -13.72 -7.11 7.76
CA PRO A 15 -12.70 -8.11 7.52
C PRO A 15 -12.98 -9.40 8.33
N PRO A 16 -12.43 -10.55 7.92
CA PRO A 16 -12.55 -11.79 8.66
C PRO A 16 -12.05 -11.65 10.11
N VAL A 17 -12.72 -12.34 11.05
CA VAL A 17 -12.49 -12.17 12.51
C VAL A 17 -11.12 -12.70 12.97
N LYS A 18 -10.56 -13.69 12.26
CA LYS A 18 -9.27 -14.31 12.58
C LYS A 18 -8.24 -13.95 11.52
N MET A 19 -7.37 -13.00 11.84
CA MET A 19 -6.25 -12.58 11.00
C MET A 19 -4.95 -12.54 11.82
N PRO A 20 -4.44 -13.69 12.30
CA PRO A 20 -3.36 -13.74 13.30
C PRO A 20 -2.01 -13.22 12.78
N HIS A 21 -1.85 -13.10 11.47
CA HIS A 21 -0.58 -12.73 10.84
C HIS A 21 -0.62 -11.36 10.16
N THR A 22 -1.73 -10.62 10.23
CA THR A 22 -1.83 -9.30 9.58
C THR A 22 -1.34 -8.18 10.48
N ARG A 23 -0.73 -7.16 9.89
CA ARG A 23 -0.54 -5.85 10.53
C ARG A 23 -1.79 -5.01 10.25
N PRO A 24 -2.59 -4.66 11.26
CA PRO A 24 -3.73 -3.78 11.04
C PRO A 24 -3.26 -2.33 10.92
N THR A 25 -3.52 -1.69 9.78
CA THR A 25 -3.43 -0.24 9.68
C THR A 25 -4.63 0.38 10.41
N THR A 26 -4.36 1.13 11.48
CA THR A 26 -5.44 1.77 12.25
C THR A 26 -6.15 2.83 11.42
N ASP A 27 -7.43 3.11 11.72
CA ASP A 27 -8.15 4.17 11.01
C ASP A 27 -7.45 5.54 11.16
N ILE A 28 -6.84 5.83 12.34
CA ILE A 28 -6.06 7.05 12.58
C ILE A 28 -4.82 7.10 11.69
N ALA A 29 -4.03 6.02 11.63
CA ALA A 29 -2.83 5.97 10.80
C ALA A 29 -3.19 6.10 9.32
N LYS A 30 -4.21 5.37 8.85
CA LYS A 30 -4.71 5.47 7.48
C LYS A 30 -5.21 6.87 7.15
N GLU A 31 -5.97 7.51 8.03
CA GLU A 31 -6.42 8.89 7.84
C GLU A 31 -5.23 9.87 7.76
N GLY A 32 -4.26 9.71 8.65
CA GLY A 32 -3.01 10.47 8.62
C GLY A 32 -2.25 10.31 7.30
N LEU A 33 -2.07 9.07 6.84
CA LEU A 33 -1.45 8.75 5.56
C LEU A 33 -2.14 9.46 4.40
N PHE A 34 -3.45 9.30 4.26
CA PHE A 34 -4.18 9.89 3.13
C PHE A 34 -4.31 11.42 3.22
N ASN A 35 -4.28 12.01 4.41
CA ASN A 35 -4.19 13.47 4.56
C ASN A 35 -2.85 14.02 4.03
N ILE A 36 -1.76 13.27 4.18
CA ILE A 36 -0.46 13.64 3.59
C ILE A 36 -0.52 13.50 2.08
N LEU A 37 -0.99 12.34 1.60
CA LEU A 37 -1.03 12.02 0.16
C LEU A 37 -1.94 12.99 -0.61
N GLN A 38 -3.06 13.42 -0.04
CA GLN A 38 -3.99 14.36 -0.68
C GLN A 38 -3.36 15.72 -1.04
N ASN A 39 -2.27 16.11 -0.38
CA ASN A 39 -1.56 17.35 -0.68
C ASN A 39 -0.34 17.14 -1.61
N ARG A 40 -0.11 15.91 -2.06
CA ARG A 40 1.12 15.52 -2.79
C ARG A 40 0.84 14.76 -4.08
N ILE A 41 -0.27 14.03 -4.14
CA ILE A 41 -0.65 13.19 -5.25
C ILE A 41 -2.05 13.61 -5.70
N ASP A 42 -2.19 13.87 -7.00
CA ASP A 42 -3.49 13.84 -7.63
C ASP A 42 -3.87 12.38 -7.84
N PHE A 43 -4.99 11.93 -7.26
CA PHE A 43 -5.40 10.53 -7.33
C PHE A 43 -6.08 10.18 -8.65
N GLU A 44 -6.46 11.16 -9.47
CA GLU A 44 -7.07 10.86 -10.76
C GLU A 44 -6.04 10.20 -11.71
N ASP A 45 -6.46 9.11 -12.35
CA ASP A 45 -5.70 8.39 -13.37
C ASP A 45 -4.31 7.81 -12.99
N ILE A 46 -3.93 7.86 -11.71
CA ILE A 46 -2.65 7.28 -11.25
C ILE A 46 -2.61 5.74 -11.31
N LYS A 47 -1.40 5.20 -11.48
CA LYS A 47 -1.08 3.78 -11.38
C LYS A 47 -0.51 3.45 -10.00
N THR A 48 -1.18 2.59 -9.26
CA THR A 48 -0.80 2.25 -7.88
C THR A 48 -0.45 0.77 -7.72
N LEU A 49 0.42 0.49 -6.75
CA LEU A 49 0.80 -0.85 -6.32
C LEU A 49 0.60 -0.99 -4.80
N ASP A 50 -0.28 -1.90 -4.38
CA ASP A 50 -0.49 -2.26 -2.98
C ASP A 50 0.14 -3.62 -2.71
N LEU A 51 1.30 -3.62 -2.05
CA LEU A 51 2.02 -4.81 -1.63
C LEU A 51 1.50 -5.26 -0.26
N PHE A 52 1.23 -6.57 -0.14
CA PHE A 52 0.61 -7.17 1.04
C PHE A 52 -0.82 -6.65 1.24
N GLY A 53 -1.67 -6.80 0.21
CA GLY A 53 -3.01 -6.21 0.17
C GLY A 53 -3.87 -6.47 1.41
N GLY A 54 -3.73 -7.62 2.07
CA GLY A 54 -4.34 -7.93 3.35
C GLY A 54 -5.86 -7.80 3.31
N THR A 55 -6.40 -6.81 4.01
CA THR A 55 -7.85 -6.54 3.99
C THR A 55 -8.31 -5.68 2.82
N GLY A 56 -7.38 -5.17 2.01
CA GLY A 56 -7.60 -4.22 0.92
C GLY A 56 -7.82 -2.78 1.39
N CYS A 57 -7.52 -2.46 2.66
CA CYS A 57 -7.92 -1.19 3.25
C CYS A 57 -7.32 0.05 2.58
N ILE A 58 -6.09 -0.04 2.07
CA ILE A 58 -5.42 1.02 1.31
C ILE A 58 -5.97 1.04 -0.11
N SER A 59 -6.00 -0.10 -0.78
CA SER A 59 -6.61 -0.28 -2.11
C SER A 59 -8.02 0.32 -2.23
N TYR A 60 -8.93 0.07 -1.28
CA TYR A 60 -10.28 0.64 -1.38
C TYR A 60 -10.31 2.15 -1.20
N GLU A 61 -9.40 2.71 -0.39
CA GLU A 61 -9.31 4.15 -0.21
C GLU A 61 -8.74 4.82 -1.46
N LEU A 62 -7.72 4.21 -2.10
CA LEU A 62 -7.20 4.64 -3.41
C LEU A 62 -8.30 4.60 -4.48
N ALA A 63 -9.02 3.48 -4.58
CA ALA A 63 -10.16 3.35 -5.49
C ALA A 63 -11.25 4.40 -5.23
N SER A 64 -11.52 4.70 -3.96
CA SER A 64 -12.51 5.71 -3.56
C SER A 64 -12.09 7.11 -3.97
N ARG A 65 -10.79 7.41 -3.93
CA ARG A 65 -10.22 8.72 -4.26
C ARG A 65 -9.96 8.93 -5.75
N GLY A 66 -10.19 7.92 -6.59
CA GLY A 66 -10.13 8.07 -8.05
C GLY A 66 -8.94 7.39 -8.73
N ALA A 67 -8.13 6.59 -8.00
CA ALA A 67 -6.96 5.92 -8.56
C ALA A 67 -7.30 5.18 -9.87
N GLY A 68 -6.54 5.47 -10.92
CA GLY A 68 -6.82 5.05 -12.30
C GLY A 68 -6.56 3.58 -12.59
N LYS A 69 -5.44 3.02 -12.13
CA LYS A 69 -5.09 1.61 -12.27
C LYS A 69 -4.47 1.10 -10.97
N GLN A 70 -4.94 -0.03 -10.47
CA GLN A 70 -4.46 -0.58 -9.20
C GLN A 70 -3.97 -2.02 -9.41
N ILE A 71 -2.75 -2.30 -8.96
CA ILE A 71 -2.24 -3.66 -8.82
C ILE A 71 -2.14 -3.96 -7.33
N ILE A 72 -2.72 -5.08 -6.91
CA ILE A 72 -2.77 -5.48 -5.50
C ILE A 72 -2.14 -6.86 -5.40
N VAL A 73 -1.09 -7.02 -4.61
CA VAL A 73 -0.37 -8.30 -4.46
C VAL A 73 -0.71 -8.89 -3.09
N GLU A 74 -1.36 -10.05 -3.10
CA GLU A 74 -1.75 -10.77 -1.89
C GLU A 74 -1.56 -12.28 -2.06
N LYS A 75 -0.79 -12.90 -1.18
CA LYS A 75 -0.47 -14.34 -1.28
C LYS A 75 -1.54 -15.23 -0.66
N ASP A 76 -2.22 -14.75 0.37
CA ASP A 76 -3.21 -15.51 1.11
C ASP A 76 -4.50 -15.66 0.28
N PRO A 77 -4.94 -16.89 -0.04
CA PRO A 77 -6.11 -17.09 -0.89
C PRO A 77 -7.41 -16.55 -0.28
N GLN A 78 -7.54 -16.54 1.04
CA GLN A 78 -8.74 -16.03 1.70
C GLN A 78 -8.80 -14.50 1.60
N MET A 79 -7.68 -13.82 1.84
CA MET A 79 -7.57 -12.37 1.70
C MET A 79 -7.69 -11.94 0.24
N HIS A 80 -7.05 -12.64 -0.70
CA HIS A 80 -7.22 -12.42 -2.13
C HIS A 80 -8.72 -12.42 -2.52
N ASN A 81 -9.44 -13.48 -2.18
CA ASN A 81 -10.86 -13.60 -2.50
C ASN A 81 -11.72 -12.55 -1.79
N PHE A 82 -11.33 -12.17 -0.57
CA PHE A 82 -11.97 -11.10 0.17
C PHE A 82 -11.82 -9.76 -0.57
N ILE A 83 -10.63 -9.45 -1.08
CA ILE A 83 -10.36 -8.22 -1.84
C ILE A 83 -11.19 -8.18 -3.13
N GLU A 84 -11.11 -9.24 -3.93
CA GLU A 84 -11.89 -9.40 -5.17
C GLU A 84 -13.40 -9.18 -4.95
N THR A 85 -13.96 -9.79 -3.90
CA THR A 85 -15.39 -9.68 -3.58
C THR A 85 -15.79 -8.24 -3.23
N ASN A 86 -14.96 -7.54 -2.45
CA ASN A 86 -15.24 -6.16 -2.05
C ASN A 86 -15.07 -5.19 -3.22
N LEU A 87 -14.02 -5.35 -4.05
CA LEU A 87 -13.85 -4.55 -5.28
C LEU A 87 -15.07 -4.68 -6.19
N LYS A 88 -15.54 -5.92 -6.40
CA LYS A 88 -16.76 -6.18 -7.19
C LYS A 88 -17.99 -5.52 -6.58
N THR A 89 -18.15 -5.59 -5.26
CA THR A 89 -19.28 -4.96 -4.54
C THR A 89 -19.25 -3.44 -4.63
N LEU A 90 -18.06 -2.84 -4.66
CA LEU A 90 -17.85 -1.42 -4.85
C LEU A 90 -17.98 -0.98 -6.32
N GLY A 91 -18.01 -1.94 -7.26
CA GLY A 91 -18.03 -1.66 -8.70
C GLY A 91 -16.70 -1.10 -9.22
N VAL A 92 -15.58 -1.46 -8.57
CA VAL A 92 -14.23 -1.07 -8.98
C VAL A 92 -13.77 -2.05 -10.07
N THR A 93 -13.57 -1.55 -11.28
CA THR A 93 -13.24 -2.35 -12.47
C THR A 93 -11.79 -2.17 -12.94
N ASN A 94 -11.08 -1.23 -12.32
CA ASN A 94 -9.73 -0.82 -12.69
C ASN A 94 -8.66 -1.29 -11.69
N ALA A 95 -8.96 -2.36 -10.94
CA ALA A 95 -8.06 -3.00 -10.01
C ALA A 95 -7.84 -4.46 -10.42
N ILE A 96 -6.61 -4.94 -10.30
CA ILE A 96 -6.22 -6.34 -10.51
C ILE A 96 -5.61 -6.86 -9.22
N VAL A 97 -6.15 -7.95 -8.69
CA VAL A 97 -5.57 -8.65 -7.53
C VAL A 97 -4.76 -9.84 -8.02
N LEU A 98 -3.48 -9.85 -7.68
CA LEU A 98 -2.53 -10.91 -8.02
C LEU A 98 -2.34 -11.81 -6.82
N ARG A 99 -2.71 -13.09 -6.97
CA ARG A 99 -2.45 -14.11 -5.95
C ARG A 99 -1.00 -14.59 -6.00
N GLN A 100 -0.08 -13.78 -5.48
CA GLN A 100 1.35 -14.00 -5.60
C GLN A 100 2.11 -13.58 -4.32
N GLU A 101 3.27 -14.20 -4.09
CA GLU A 101 4.21 -13.76 -3.06
C GLU A 101 4.90 -12.44 -3.50
N VAL A 102 5.08 -11.50 -2.57
CA VAL A 102 5.51 -10.13 -2.89
C VAL A 102 6.93 -10.07 -3.44
N PHE A 103 7.90 -10.79 -2.87
CA PHE A 103 9.27 -10.79 -3.40
C PHE A 103 9.35 -11.45 -4.77
N GLN A 104 8.55 -12.48 -5.03
CA GLN A 104 8.41 -13.06 -6.37
C GLN A 104 7.83 -12.06 -7.38
N PHE A 105 6.83 -11.27 -6.98
CA PHE A 105 6.29 -10.21 -7.83
C PHE A 105 7.35 -9.14 -8.12
N LEU A 106 8.06 -8.68 -7.09
CA LEU A 106 9.08 -7.64 -7.22
C LEU A 106 10.27 -8.07 -8.10
N ASP A 107 10.66 -9.35 -8.08
CA ASP A 107 11.73 -9.88 -8.93
C ASP A 107 11.40 -9.78 -10.43
N GLY A 108 10.12 -9.95 -10.80
CA GLY A 108 9.62 -9.86 -12.17
C GLY A 108 9.12 -8.47 -12.59
N CYS A 109 8.87 -7.56 -11.64
CA CYS A 109 8.27 -6.26 -11.92
C CYS A 109 9.27 -5.33 -12.62
N ARG A 110 8.87 -4.75 -13.75
CA ARG A 110 9.65 -3.76 -14.52
C ARG A 110 8.88 -2.46 -14.77
N ASP A 111 7.70 -2.35 -14.17
CA ASP A 111 6.84 -1.18 -14.26
C ASP A 111 7.18 -0.17 -13.17
N SER A 112 6.91 1.11 -13.45
CA SER A 112 6.87 2.15 -12.42
C SER A 112 5.45 2.49 -12.00
N PHE A 113 5.30 3.04 -10.79
CA PHE A 113 4.03 3.39 -10.16
C PHE A 113 4.10 4.77 -9.52
N ASP A 114 3.01 5.51 -9.63
CA ASP A 114 2.86 6.83 -9.01
C ASP A 114 2.69 6.72 -7.49
N PHE A 115 2.13 5.59 -7.02
CA PHE A 115 2.03 5.29 -5.61
C PHE A 115 2.26 3.80 -5.32
N ILE A 116 3.18 3.50 -4.43
CA ILE A 116 3.42 2.15 -3.91
C ILE A 116 3.17 2.16 -2.40
N PHE A 117 2.39 1.22 -1.91
CA PHE A 117 2.23 0.97 -0.48
C PHE A 117 2.74 -0.43 -0.14
N ALA A 118 3.41 -0.57 1.00
CA ALA A 118 3.72 -1.87 1.58
C ALA A 118 3.37 -1.89 3.07
N GLY A 119 2.42 -2.76 3.44
CA GLY A 119 2.01 -3.02 4.82
C GLY A 119 2.41 -4.42 5.30
N PRO A 120 3.71 -4.76 5.36
CA PRO A 120 4.15 -6.13 5.61
C PRO A 120 3.73 -6.64 7.00
N PRO A 121 3.49 -7.95 7.14
CA PRO A 121 3.11 -8.57 8.41
C PRO A 121 4.25 -8.45 9.44
N TYR A 122 3.93 -8.39 10.73
CA TYR A 122 4.91 -8.21 11.82
C TYR A 122 6.06 -9.23 11.81
N ALA A 123 5.81 -10.45 11.35
CA ALA A 123 6.79 -11.54 11.34
C ALA A 123 7.71 -11.55 10.10
N LEU A 124 7.58 -10.58 9.19
CA LEU A 124 8.41 -10.54 7.98
C LEU A 124 9.84 -10.12 8.32
N GLY A 125 10.77 -11.09 8.36
CA GLY A 125 12.19 -10.83 8.63
C GLY A 125 12.93 -10.09 7.51
N THR A 126 12.35 -10.05 6.30
CA THR A 126 12.95 -9.41 5.12
C THR A 126 12.36 -8.04 4.80
N ILE A 127 11.69 -7.40 5.77
CA ILE A 127 11.08 -6.08 5.57
C ILE A 127 12.06 -5.03 5.02
N ASP A 128 13.32 -5.09 5.46
CA ASP A 128 14.38 -4.16 5.07
C ASP A 128 14.78 -4.29 3.58
N GLU A 129 14.45 -5.39 2.92
CA GLU A 129 14.73 -5.60 1.49
C GLU A 129 13.73 -4.89 0.57
N ILE A 130 12.52 -4.63 1.06
CA ILE A 130 11.45 -3.98 0.28
C ILE A 130 11.89 -2.61 -0.29
N PRO A 131 12.34 -1.63 0.53
CA PRO A 131 12.78 -0.34 0.01
C PRO A 131 13.98 -0.46 -0.94
N LYS A 132 14.92 -1.37 -0.65
CA LYS A 132 16.11 -1.59 -1.49
C LYS A 132 15.72 -2.05 -2.89
N ILE A 133 14.79 -3.01 -2.99
CA ILE A 133 14.33 -3.54 -4.27
C ILE A 133 13.53 -2.49 -5.03
N ILE A 134 12.58 -1.82 -4.37
CA ILE A 134 11.70 -0.83 -5.00
C ILE A 134 12.51 0.33 -5.58
N VAL A 135 13.42 0.91 -4.79
CA VAL A 135 14.26 2.03 -5.21
C VAL A 135 15.32 1.56 -6.22
N GLY A 136 16.01 0.45 -5.94
CA GLY A 136 17.09 -0.06 -6.81
C GLY A 136 16.63 -0.45 -8.22
N ASN A 137 15.38 -0.94 -8.34
CA ASN A 137 14.75 -1.31 -9.61
C ASN A 137 13.96 -0.15 -10.26
N ASN A 138 14.01 1.07 -9.71
CA ASN A 138 13.30 2.24 -10.22
C ASN A 138 11.78 2.01 -10.39
N LEU A 139 11.15 1.34 -9.42
CA LEU A 139 9.71 1.07 -9.48
C LEU A 139 8.85 2.29 -9.10
N ILE A 140 9.46 3.32 -8.53
CA ILE A 140 8.79 4.59 -8.22
C ILE A 140 8.82 5.46 -9.48
N ALA A 141 7.67 5.99 -9.90
CA ALA A 141 7.58 6.98 -10.98
C ALA A 141 8.34 8.27 -10.61
N GLU A 142 8.56 9.16 -11.58
CA GLU A 142 9.34 10.40 -11.38
C GLU A 142 8.82 11.25 -10.22
N ASP A 143 7.52 11.52 -10.18
CA ASP A 143 6.84 12.23 -9.08
C ASP A 143 6.12 11.28 -8.10
N GLY A 144 6.50 10.01 -8.13
CA GLY A 144 5.83 8.95 -7.38
C GLY A 144 6.32 8.83 -5.94
N TYR A 145 5.51 8.16 -5.12
CA TYR A 145 5.86 7.86 -3.73
C TYR A 145 5.78 6.36 -3.44
N PHE A 146 6.79 5.85 -2.75
CA PHE A 146 6.69 4.57 -2.04
C PHE A 146 6.51 4.82 -0.54
N VAL A 147 5.55 4.14 0.08
CA VAL A 147 5.28 4.20 1.52
C VAL A 147 5.41 2.81 2.14
N LEU A 148 6.31 2.71 3.12
CA LEU A 148 6.49 1.51 3.93
C LEU A 148 5.88 1.70 5.32
N GLU A 149 4.92 0.84 5.68
CA GLU A 149 4.38 0.76 7.05
C GLU A 149 5.25 -0.16 7.92
N HIS A 150 5.75 0.36 9.04
CA HIS A 150 6.57 -0.40 9.98
C HIS A 150 6.34 0.04 11.44
N THR A 151 7.14 -0.53 12.36
CA THR A 151 7.13 -0.15 13.79
C THR A 151 8.38 0.67 14.13
N PRO A 152 8.44 1.30 15.31
CA PRO A 152 9.67 1.95 15.81
C PRO A 152 10.91 1.05 15.93
N ARG A 153 10.80 -0.26 15.70
CA ARG A 153 11.96 -1.18 15.67
C ARG A 153 12.80 -1.07 14.40
N ASN A 154 12.27 -0.46 13.33
CA ASN A 154 12.96 -0.26 12.07
C ASN A 154 13.25 1.23 11.86
N ASN A 155 14.41 1.55 11.27
CA ASN A 155 14.77 2.89 10.82
C ASN A 155 15.29 2.80 9.36
N TYR A 156 14.82 3.71 8.51
CA TYR A 156 15.17 3.79 7.09
C TYR A 156 15.71 5.15 6.67
N GLU A 157 16.03 6.05 7.61
CA GLU A 157 16.50 7.41 7.31
C GLU A 157 17.76 7.43 6.43
N ASP A 158 18.62 6.42 6.57
CA ASP A 158 19.85 6.28 5.77
C ASP A 158 19.65 5.47 4.47
N TYR A 159 18.43 5.05 4.14
CA TYR A 159 18.18 4.27 2.92
C TYR A 159 18.09 5.17 1.69
N PRO A 160 18.58 4.72 0.52
CA PRO A 160 18.40 5.44 -0.73
C PRO A 160 16.93 5.76 -1.00
N GLY A 161 16.67 6.99 -1.44
CA GLY A 161 15.33 7.46 -1.76
C GLY A 161 14.47 7.82 -0.55
N PHE A 162 14.95 7.61 0.70
CA PHE A 162 14.20 8.07 1.88
C PHE A 162 13.99 9.59 1.83
N SER A 163 12.75 10.02 2.08
CA SER A 163 12.36 11.43 2.06
C SER A 163 11.95 11.90 3.46
N PHE A 164 10.91 11.29 4.05
CA PHE A 164 10.48 11.61 5.41
C PHE A 164 9.68 10.47 6.04
N SER A 165 9.47 10.53 7.35
CA SER A 165 8.58 9.60 8.06
C SER A 165 7.48 10.32 8.84
N ARG A 166 6.41 9.57 9.16
CA ARG A 166 5.29 10.03 10.00
C ARG A 166 4.91 8.94 10.98
N ASN A 167 4.82 9.31 12.25
CA ASN A 167 4.55 8.41 13.35
C ASN A 167 3.12 8.61 13.89
N TYR A 168 2.38 7.51 13.98
CA TYR A 168 1.02 7.42 14.52
C TYR A 168 0.98 6.39 15.67
N GLY A 169 1.85 6.56 16.67
CA GLY A 169 1.98 5.70 17.84
C GLY A 169 2.91 4.52 17.58
N THR A 170 2.36 3.33 17.35
CA THR A 170 3.14 2.12 17.04
C THR A 170 3.30 1.87 15.54
N THR A 171 2.61 2.66 14.72
CA THR A 171 2.70 2.63 13.25
C THR A 171 3.51 3.82 12.77
N ILE A 172 4.54 3.54 11.97
CA ILE A 172 5.33 4.55 11.26
C ILE A 172 5.18 4.31 9.77
N PHE A 173 4.95 5.38 9.00
CA PHE A 173 5.06 5.37 7.55
C PHE A 173 6.36 6.07 7.16
N SER A 174 7.26 5.34 6.48
CA SER A 174 8.43 5.93 5.84
C SER A 174 8.14 6.12 4.36
N PHE A 175 8.37 7.34 3.86
CA PHE A 175 8.15 7.76 2.48
C PHE A 175 9.47 7.76 1.73
N PHE A 176 9.43 7.23 0.52
CA PHE A 176 10.55 7.18 -0.40
C PHE A 176 10.15 7.78 -1.74
N GLU A 177 11.09 8.50 -2.36
CA GLU A 177 10.99 9.11 -3.67
C GLU A 177 11.99 8.42 -4.63
N ARG A 178 11.81 8.64 -5.93
CA ARG A 178 12.72 8.08 -6.95
C ARG A 178 14.13 8.65 -6.78
N VAL A 179 15.14 7.80 -6.96
CA VAL A 179 16.54 8.22 -7.03
C VAL A 179 16.97 8.17 -8.50
N GLU A 180 17.43 9.29 -9.04
CA GLU A 180 18.08 9.32 -10.35
C GLU A 180 19.44 8.59 -10.26
N LYS A 181 19.75 7.77 -11.27
CA LYS A 181 21.03 7.07 -11.39
C LYS A 181 22.02 7.89 -12.19
#